data_AF-A0A966GNG9-F1
#
_entry.id   AF-A0A966GNG9-F1
#
_cell.length_a   1.000
_cell.length_b   1.000
_cell.length_c   1.000
_cell.angle_alpha   90.00
_cell.angle_beta   90.00
_cell.angle_gamma   90.00
#
_symmetry.space_group_name_H-M   'P 1'
#
loop_
_entity.id
_entity.type
_entity.pdbx_description
1 polymer ?
#
loop_
_entity_poly.entity_id
_entity_poly.type
_entity_poly.pdbx_seq_one_letter_code
_entity_poly.pdbx_strand_id
1 'polypeptide(L)' 'MTKIIGKNDGPGGRNEHYKIGSRNNVPRMQAVKEVNQGKHPGAHTVKINRREYVRDNPDHSKKDNVNRNK' A
#
# COMPACT_ATOMS: atom_id res chain seq x y z
N MET A 1 -11.16 1.22 9.26
CA MET A 1 -10.01 1.66 8.44
C MET A 1 -9.95 0.79 7.18
N THR A 2 -9.79 1.42 6.02
CA THR A 2 -9.63 0.70 4.75
C THR A 2 -8.21 0.14 4.71
N LYS A 3 -8.07 -1.19 4.83
CA LYS A 3 -6.77 -1.85 4.73
C LYS A 3 -6.29 -1.80 3.28
N ILE A 4 -5.05 -1.34 3.08
CA ILE A 4 -4.40 -1.35 1.77
C ILE A 4 -3.29 -2.40 1.76
N ILE A 5 -3.52 -3.46 1.00
CA ILE A 5 -2.61 -4.60 0.92
C ILE A 5 -1.94 -4.61 -0.45
N GLY A 6 -0.61 -4.54 -0.49
CA GLY A 6 0.17 -4.71 -1.70
C GLY A 6 0.21 -6.16 -2.17
N LYS A 7 0.15 -6.40 -3.48
CA LYS A 7 0.10 -7.76 -4.04
C LYS A 7 1.43 -8.39 -4.41
N ASN A 8 2.53 -7.64 -4.37
CA ASN A 8 3.85 -8.14 -4.74
C ASN A 8 3.90 -8.75 -6.16
N ASP A 9 3.10 -8.21 -7.07
CA ASP A 9 2.75 -8.81 -8.37
C ASP A 9 3.55 -8.25 -9.55
N GLY A 10 4.36 -7.22 -9.32
CA GLY A 10 5.21 -6.63 -10.33
C GLY A 10 6.65 -7.16 -10.32
N PRO A 11 7.41 -6.89 -11.40
CA PRO A 11 8.83 -7.24 -11.52
C PRO A 11 9.67 -6.79 -10.32
N GLY A 12 10.46 -7.72 -9.76
CA GLY A 12 11.32 -7.48 -8.61
C GLY A 12 10.56 -7.42 -7.28
N GLY A 13 9.37 -8.02 -7.21
CA GLY A 13 8.56 -8.02 -6.00
C GLY A 13 7.99 -6.64 -5.65
N ARG A 14 7.57 -5.89 -6.68
CA ARG A 14 6.95 -4.57 -6.48
C ARG A 14 5.44 -4.70 -6.49
N ASN A 15 4.75 -3.76 -5.86
CA ASN A 15 3.30 -3.69 -5.92
C ASN A 15 2.87 -2.93 -7.20
N GLU A 16 2.29 -3.64 -8.16
CA GLU A 16 1.59 -3.01 -9.29
C GLU A 16 0.09 -2.89 -9.03
N HIS A 17 -0.46 -3.83 -8.26
CA HIS A 17 -1.83 -3.77 -7.80
C HIS A 17 -1.93 -3.82 -6.28
N TYR A 18 -3.04 -3.27 -5.80
CA TYR A 18 -3.40 -3.20 -4.40
C TYR A 18 -4.80 -3.76 -4.19
N LYS A 19 -4.99 -4.40 -3.05
CA LYS A 19 -6.31 -4.68 -2.49
C LYS A 19 -6.67 -3.56 -1.53
N ILE A 20 -7.73 -2.82 -1.84
CA ILE A 20 -8.24 -1.69 -1.06
C ILE A 20 -9.66 -2.04 -0.62
N GLY A 21 -9.81 -2.49 0.63
CA GLY A 21 -11.11 -2.98 1.12
C GLY A 21 -11.66 -4.14 0.28
N SER A 22 -12.83 -3.95 -0.33
CA SER A 22 -13.46 -4.92 -1.25
C SER A 22 -12.87 -4.91 -2.67
N ARG A 23 -12.10 -3.87 -3.03
CA ARG A 23 -11.52 -3.72 -4.37
C ARG A 23 -10.22 -4.51 -4.43
N ASN A 24 -10.26 -5.67 -5.06
CA ASN A 24 -9.12 -6.58 -5.07
C ASN A 24 -8.00 -6.20 -6.03
N ASN A 25 -8.21 -5.38 -7.07
CA ASN A 25 -7.20 -5.17 -8.12
C ASN A 25 -7.07 -3.69 -8.53
N VAL A 26 -6.75 -2.83 -7.56
CA VAL A 26 -6.56 -1.39 -7.82
C VAL A 26 -5.15 -1.15 -8.34
N PRO A 27 -4.98 -0.53 -9.53
CA PRO A 27 -3.66 -0.20 -10.06
C PRO A 27 -2.90 0.77 -9.15
N ARG A 28 -1.58 0.63 -9.06
CA ARG A 28 -0.68 1.46 -8.22
C ARG A 28 -0.92 2.94 -8.39
N MET A 29 -0.98 3.44 -9.63
CA MET A 29 -1.16 4.88 -9.87
C MET A 29 -2.50 5.38 -9.33
N GLN A 30 -3.56 4.58 -9.44
CA GLN A 30 -4.85 4.92 -8.88
C GLN A 30 -4.80 4.91 -7.36
N ALA A 31 -4.22 3.88 -6.76
CA ALA A 31 -4.05 3.78 -5.31
C ALA A 31 -3.28 5.00 -4.76
N VAL A 32 -2.14 5.34 -5.36
CA VAL A 32 -1.32 6.51 -5.01
C VAL A 32 -2.13 7.81 -5.11
N LYS A 33 -2.88 7.99 -6.20
CA LYS A 33 -3.74 9.17 -6.38
C LYS A 33 -4.81 9.25 -5.29
N GLU A 34 -5.47 8.16 -4.96
CA GLU A 34 -6.52 8.14 -3.93
C GLU A 34 -5.96 8.45 -2.53
N VAL A 35 -4.78 7.93 -2.20
CA VAL A 35 -4.09 8.23 -0.93
C VAL A 35 -3.65 9.70 -0.88
N ASN A 36 -3.06 10.23 -1.95
CA ASN A 36 -2.70 11.65 -2.04
C ASN A 36 -3.93 12.58 -1.99
N GLN A 37 -5.11 12.09 -2.37
CA GLN A 37 -6.39 12.79 -2.22
C GLN A 37 -6.99 12.68 -0.80
N GLY A 38 -6.33 12.01 0.14
CA GLY A 38 -6.80 11.84 1.51
C GLY A 38 -7.97 10.86 1.66
N LYS A 39 -8.30 10.06 0.62
CA LYS A 39 -9.40 9.08 0.67
C LYS A 39 -9.11 7.88 1.57
N HIS A 40 -7.84 7.69 1.92
CA HIS A 40 -7.35 6.60 2.74
C HIS A 40 -6.58 7.16 3.95
N PRO A 41 -7.26 7.66 5.00
CA PRO A 41 -6.61 8.32 6.14
C PRO A 41 -5.71 7.38 6.96
N GLY A 42 -5.80 6.07 6.73
CA GLY A 42 -4.94 5.06 7.33
C GLY A 42 -3.73 4.68 6.48
N ALA A 43 -3.46 5.34 5.34
CA ALA A 43 -2.36 5.00 4.46
C ALA A 43 -1.54 6.23 4.05
N HIS A 44 -0.30 5.99 3.63
CA HIS A 44 0.60 7.02 3.11
C HIS A 44 1.28 6.54 1.81
N THR A 45 1.79 7.49 1.04
CA THR A 45 2.60 7.21 -0.15
C THR A 45 4.08 7.27 0.19
N VAL A 46 4.86 6.35 -0.40
CA VAL A 46 6.32 6.31 -0.28
C VAL A 46 6.95 6.28 -1.67
N LYS A 47 8.09 6.94 -1.82
CA LYS A 47 8.84 6.95 -3.08
C LYS A 47 10.06 6.04 -2.98
N ILE A 48 10.12 5.03 -3.83
CA ILE A 48 11.22 4.06 -3.93
C ILE A 48 11.70 4.05 -5.38
N ASN A 49 13.00 4.25 -5.62
CA ASN A 49 13.60 4.26 -6.97
C ASN A 49 12.82 5.14 -7.96
N ARG A 50 12.45 6.36 -7.53
CA ARG A 50 11.66 7.35 -8.28
C ARG A 50 10.21 6.96 -8.59
N ARG A 51 9.69 5.87 -8.03
CA ARG A 51 8.30 5.43 -8.18
C ARG A 51 7.55 5.52 -6.85
N GLU A 52 6.30 5.96 -6.91
CA GLU A 52 5.44 6.05 -5.73
C GLU A 52 4.67 4.75 -5.50
N TYR A 53 4.59 4.36 -4.24
CA TYR A 53 3.89 3.18 -3.75
C TYR A 53 3.01 3.57 -2.58
N VAL A 54 1.97 2.79 -2.34
CA VAL A 54 1.11 2.97 -1.17
C VAL A 54 1.58 2.02 -0.08
N ARG A 55 1.62 2.51 1.16
CA ARG A 55 1.78 1.70 2.36
C ARG A 55 0.65 2.03 3.33
N ASP A 56 0.13 1.00 3.98
CA ASP A 56 -0.72 1.22 5.15
C ASP A 56 0.12 1.89 6.24
N ASN A 57 -0.47 2.83 6.97
CA ASN A 57 0.14 3.35 8.17
C ASN A 57 0.20 2.19 9.16
N PRO A 58 1.31 2.03 9.88
CA PRO A 58 1.37 1.06 10.95
C PRO A 58 0.25 1.38 11.94
N ASP A 59 -0.77 0.52 11.97
CA ASP A 59 -1.73 0.62 13.05
C ASP A 59 -1.03 0.19 14.34
N HIS A 60 -1.47 0.69 15.49
CA HIS A 60 -0.88 0.30 16.78
C HIS A 60 -1.13 -1.20 17.11
N SER A 61 -1.64 -2.00 16.16
CA SER A 61 -1.64 -3.45 16.30
C SER A 61 -0.20 -3.94 16.13
N LYS A 62 0.28 -4.68 17.13
CA LYS A 62 1.62 -5.31 17.16
C LYS A 62 1.93 -6.21 15.95
N LYS A 63 0.98 -6.45 15.04
CA LYS A 63 1.15 -7.30 13.85
C LYS A 63 1.76 -6.57 12.65
N ASP A 64 1.59 -5.25 12.54
CA ASP A 64 2.01 -4.48 11.36
C ASP A 64 3.42 -3.87 11.49
N ASN A 65 4.01 -3.90 12.69
CA ASN A 65 5.29 -3.24 12.99
C ASN A 65 6.46 -4.20 13.25
N VAL A 66 6.58 -5.28 12.48
CA VAL A 66 7.82 -6.07 12.49
C VAL A 66 8.09 -6.75 11.16
N ASN A 67 9.30 -6.49 10.68
CA ASN A 67 9.97 -7.20 9.60
C ASN A 67 10.01 -8.71 9.94
N ARG A 68 8.99 -9.47 9.54
CA ARG A 68 8.98 -10.93 9.69
C ARG A 68 9.79 -11.51 8.55
N ASN A 69 11.00 -11.96 8.90
CA ASN A 69 11.96 -12.72 8.10
C ASN A 69 13.10 -11.87 7.51
N LYS A 70 14.08 -11.58 8.37
CA LYS A 70 15.46 -11.95 8.05
C LYS A 70 15.55 -13.47 7.91
#